data_AF-A0A2H5ZXK6-F1
#
_entry.id   AF-A0A2H5ZXK6-F1
#
_cell.length_a   1.000
_cell.length_b   1.000
_cell.length_c   1.000
_cell.angle_alpha   90.00
_cell.angle_beta   90.00
_cell.angle_gamma   90.00
#
_symmetry.space_group_name_H-M   'P 1'
#
loop_
_entity.id
_entity.type
_entity.pdbx_description
1 polymer ?
#
loop_
_entity_poly.entity_id
_entity_poly.type
_entity_poly.pdbx_seq_one_letter_code
_entity_poly.pdbx_strand_id
1 'polypeptide(L)'
;MAWTFYWARGGHGAQPLYNQFQHGGCAVGCGPVAWAMLFGWADRQAESGTNPYWAPRWGLYRRDGGRGPNDTAPLTMTEGVRNVIRELHGQVGTFCLFGSGATWPWEMPDAVEYLRGRTYTRLVAHWNSFGWHEDRLRNYARNSIRDRGTPAVIGTGWLNHYPVAYGYAWQRRIVRRCFVFCWDEEVYDRWFYVNQGWGGAGNDWVEAGTWFAGEIYP
;
A
#
# COMPACT_ATOMS: atom_id res chain seq x y z
N MET A 1 23.47 -18.89 0.54
CA MET A 1 22.13 -18.46 0.07
C MET A 1 22.12 -16.95 0.12
N ALA A 2 21.61 -16.28 -0.93
CA ALA A 2 21.63 -14.81 -1.03
C ALA A 2 20.22 -14.30 -1.32
N TRP A 3 19.84 -13.23 -0.64
CA TRP A 3 18.59 -12.53 -0.86
C TRP A 3 18.66 -11.64 -2.09
N THR A 4 17.59 -11.62 -2.88
CA THR A 4 17.38 -10.65 -3.95
C THR A 4 16.37 -9.61 -3.47
N PHE A 5 16.73 -8.33 -3.57
CA PHE A 5 15.91 -7.21 -3.10
C PHE A 5 15.45 -6.32 -4.25
N TYR A 6 14.22 -5.82 -4.14
CA TYR A 6 13.64 -4.80 -4.99
C TYR A 6 12.98 -3.74 -4.12
N TRP A 7 13.05 -2.48 -4.58
CA TRP A 7 12.50 -1.33 -3.86
C TRP A 7 11.70 -0.45 -4.82
N ALA A 8 10.61 0.11 -4.32
CA ALA A 8 9.93 1.20 -5.01
C ALA A 8 10.87 2.40 -5.15
N ARG A 9 10.65 3.24 -6.16
CA ARG A 9 11.53 4.36 -6.46
C ARG A 9 11.61 5.32 -5.28
N GLY A 10 12.84 5.74 -4.97
CA GLY A 10 13.17 6.60 -3.82
C GLY A 10 13.24 5.87 -2.47
N GLY A 11 12.91 4.58 -2.41
CA GLY A 11 13.01 3.76 -1.20
C GLY A 11 12.20 4.33 -0.03
N HIS A 12 12.71 4.17 1.19
CA HIS A 12 12.06 4.63 2.42
C HIS A 12 11.87 6.16 2.45
N GLY A 13 12.88 6.93 2.02
CA GLY A 13 12.82 8.40 2.05
C GLY A 13 11.76 9.02 1.14
N ALA A 14 11.20 8.25 0.21
CA ALA A 14 10.09 8.68 -0.63
C ALA A 14 8.70 8.29 -0.07
N GLN A 15 8.62 7.46 0.97
CA GLN A 15 7.34 7.00 1.52
C GLN A 15 6.71 8.08 2.40
N PRO A 16 5.46 8.48 2.14
CA PRO A 16 4.71 9.27 3.12
C PRO A 16 4.45 8.43 4.37
N LEU A 17 4.91 8.93 5.51
CA LEU A 17 4.80 8.28 6.83
C LEU A 17 3.57 8.85 7.54
N TYR A 18 2.39 8.50 7.05
CA TYR A 18 1.12 8.89 7.64
C TYR A 18 0.72 7.95 8.78
N ASN A 19 -0.18 8.40 9.65
CA ASN A 19 -0.68 7.63 10.79
C ASN A 19 -2.21 7.60 10.85
N GLN A 20 -2.77 6.57 11.46
CA GLN A 20 -4.18 6.58 11.85
C GLN A 20 -4.43 7.61 12.97
N PHE A 21 -5.64 8.17 13.00
CA PHE A 21 -6.10 9.12 14.02
C PHE A 21 -7.59 8.89 14.31
N GLN A 22 -8.12 9.55 15.35
CA GLN A 22 -9.53 9.43 15.73
C GLN A 22 -10.44 10.25 14.80
N HIS A 23 -11.49 9.63 14.28
CA HIS A 23 -12.51 10.23 13.43
C HIS A 23 -13.86 9.54 13.66
N GLY A 24 -14.93 10.32 13.87
CA GLY A 24 -16.27 9.74 14.06
C GLY A 24 -16.42 8.82 15.28
N GLY A 25 -15.58 9.00 16.31
CA GLY A 25 -15.58 8.17 17.52
C GLY A 25 -14.72 6.91 17.47
N CYS A 26 -14.02 6.65 16.36
CA CYS A 26 -13.18 5.46 16.16
C CYS A 26 -11.88 5.81 15.41
N ALA A 27 -10.97 4.85 15.26
CA ALA A 27 -9.83 5.06 14.36
C ALA A 27 -10.32 5.27 12.91
N VAL A 28 -9.66 6.16 12.17
CA VAL A 28 -10.02 6.48 10.77
C VAL A 28 -9.84 5.31 9.80
N GLY A 29 -9.14 4.25 10.22
CA GLY A 29 -8.95 3.01 9.48
C GLY A 29 -7.65 2.95 8.68
N CYS A 30 -7.12 1.73 8.50
CA CYS A 30 -5.86 1.51 7.79
C CYS A 30 -6.02 1.57 6.27
N GLY A 31 -7.16 1.16 5.72
CA GLY A 31 -7.48 1.26 4.28
C GLY A 31 -7.33 2.68 3.71
N PRO A 32 -8.04 3.70 4.26
CA PRO A 32 -7.92 5.07 3.76
C PRO A 32 -6.52 5.67 3.99
N VAL A 33 -5.84 5.31 5.08
CA VAL A 33 -4.45 5.73 5.33
C VAL A 33 -3.51 5.13 4.28
N ALA A 34 -3.68 3.85 3.92
CA ALA A 34 -2.87 3.18 2.91
C ALA A 34 -3.02 3.82 1.53
N TRP A 35 -4.25 4.12 1.12
CA TRP A 35 -4.51 4.84 -0.13
C TRP A 35 -3.92 6.25 -0.11
N ALA A 36 -4.06 6.99 0.99
CA ALA A 36 -3.45 8.31 1.13
C ALA A 36 -1.92 8.25 0.98
N MET A 37 -1.26 7.28 1.60
CA MET A 37 0.19 7.08 1.47
C MET A 37 0.59 6.76 0.03
N LEU A 38 -0.16 5.88 -0.65
CA LEU A 38 0.14 5.49 -2.02
C LEU A 38 -0.08 6.64 -3.02
N PHE A 39 -1.18 7.38 -2.90
CA PHE A 39 -1.43 8.58 -3.70
C PHE A 39 -0.43 9.70 -3.42
N GLY A 40 -0.07 9.91 -2.15
CA GLY A 40 0.95 10.87 -1.75
C GLY A 40 2.32 10.53 -2.31
N TRP A 41 2.70 9.24 -2.33
CA TRP A 41 3.94 8.79 -2.96
C TRP A 41 3.93 9.14 -4.46
N ALA A 42 2.85 8.82 -5.17
CA ALA A 42 2.74 9.07 -6.61
C ALA A 42 2.77 10.57 -6.96
N ASP A 43 2.08 11.40 -6.18
CA ASP A 43 2.11 12.85 -6.32
C ASP A 43 3.54 13.41 -6.21
N ARG A 44 4.30 12.94 -5.20
CA ARG A 44 5.70 13.32 -5.01
C ARG A 44 6.60 12.82 -6.13
N GLN A 45 6.36 11.61 -6.65
CA GLN A 45 7.10 11.12 -7.81
C GLN A 45 6.84 11.99 -9.04
N ALA A 46 5.60 12.42 -9.24
CA ALA A 46 5.24 13.31 -10.31
C ALA A 46 5.90 14.69 -10.18
N GLU A 47 5.90 15.26 -8.96
CA GLU A 47 6.55 16.55 -8.66
C GLU A 47 8.08 16.49 -8.80
N SER A 48 8.70 15.36 -8.44
CA SER A 48 10.17 15.25 -8.32
C SER A 48 10.97 15.63 -9.57
N GLY A 49 10.34 15.64 -10.75
CA GLY A 49 11.01 15.85 -12.04
C GLY A 49 11.96 14.72 -12.46
N THR A 50 12.17 13.70 -11.62
CA THR A 50 13.12 12.60 -11.87
C THR A 50 12.45 11.28 -12.21
N ASN A 51 11.14 11.16 -12.05
CA ASN A 51 10.36 9.98 -12.38
C ASN A 51 9.46 10.23 -13.61
N PRO A 52 9.95 10.00 -14.85
CA PRO A 52 9.18 10.28 -16.06
C PRO A 52 7.92 9.43 -16.18
N TYR A 53 7.89 8.24 -15.53
CA TYR A 53 6.70 7.39 -15.52
C TYR A 53 5.54 8.06 -14.79
N TRP A 54 5.79 8.78 -13.70
CA TRP A 54 4.76 9.45 -12.89
C TRP A 54 4.60 10.95 -13.18
N ALA A 55 5.53 11.60 -13.89
CA ALA A 55 5.53 13.04 -14.17
C ALA A 55 4.17 13.64 -14.59
N PRO A 56 3.34 12.99 -15.45
CA PRO A 56 2.05 13.56 -15.86
C PRO A 56 0.95 13.57 -14.77
N ARG A 57 1.25 13.09 -13.56
CA ARG A 57 0.26 12.83 -12.50
C ARG A 57 0.31 13.80 -11.33
N TRP A 58 1.02 14.92 -11.49
CA TRP A 58 1.10 15.94 -10.46
C TRP A 58 -0.26 16.57 -10.16
N GLY A 59 -0.59 16.75 -8.88
CA GLY A 59 -1.92 17.19 -8.44
C GLY A 59 -2.85 16.03 -8.09
N LEU A 60 -2.29 14.87 -7.74
CA LEU A 60 -3.00 13.80 -7.05
C LEU A 60 -3.30 14.22 -5.61
N TYR A 61 -2.35 14.87 -4.94
CA TYR A 61 -2.61 15.54 -3.68
C TYR A 61 -3.17 16.95 -3.94
N ARG A 62 -4.27 17.27 -3.25
CA ARG A 62 -4.85 18.61 -3.21
C ARG A 62 -4.69 19.15 -1.81
N ARG A 63 -4.25 20.40 -1.69
CA ARG A 63 -4.14 21.05 -0.39
C ARG A 63 -5.48 20.97 0.32
N ASP A 64 -5.47 20.38 1.52
CA ASP A 64 -6.63 20.16 2.37
C ASP A 64 -7.73 19.23 1.80
N GLY A 65 -7.38 18.41 0.79
CA GLY A 65 -8.30 17.46 0.16
C GLY A 65 -9.28 18.10 -0.82
N GLY A 66 -10.29 17.32 -1.23
CA GLY A 66 -11.35 17.77 -2.12
C GLY A 66 -10.85 18.34 -3.44
N ARG A 67 -11.34 19.54 -3.79
CA ARG A 67 -11.07 20.23 -5.07
C ARG A 67 -10.12 21.43 -4.92
N GLY A 68 -9.32 21.45 -3.86
CA GLY A 68 -8.34 22.49 -3.60
C GLY A 68 -7.25 22.61 -4.68
N PRO A 69 -6.33 23.57 -4.54
CA PRO A 69 -5.19 23.71 -5.44
C PRO A 69 -4.29 22.46 -5.39
N ASN A 70 -3.62 22.19 -6.51
CA ASN A 70 -2.52 21.22 -6.52
C ASN A 70 -1.47 21.63 -5.50
N ASP A 71 -0.92 20.65 -4.80
CA ASP A 71 0.18 20.85 -3.88
C ASP A 71 1.02 19.57 -3.82
N THR A 72 2.21 19.64 -3.24
CA THR A 72 3.04 18.46 -3.04
C THR A 72 2.61 17.72 -1.79
N ALA A 73 2.33 16.42 -1.91
CA ALA A 73 1.99 15.61 -0.75
C ALA A 73 3.11 15.67 0.33
N PRO A 74 2.79 16.03 1.58
CA PRO A 74 3.75 16.01 2.68
C PRO A 74 4.27 14.58 2.95
N LEU A 75 5.50 14.44 3.45
CA LEU A 75 6.02 13.13 3.89
C LEU A 75 5.53 12.73 5.29
N THR A 76 4.99 13.67 6.06
CA THR A 76 4.50 13.46 7.42
C THR A 76 3.05 13.89 7.54
N MET A 77 2.39 13.47 8.61
CA MET A 77 1.00 13.84 8.85
C MET A 77 0.82 15.35 9.04
N THR A 78 -0.09 15.95 8.29
CA THR A 78 -0.57 17.34 8.43
C THR A 78 -2.08 17.36 8.49
N GLU A 79 -2.70 18.48 8.86
CA GLU A 79 -4.17 18.58 8.83
C GLU A 79 -4.73 18.39 7.41
N GLY A 80 -4.02 18.88 6.38
CA GLY A 80 -4.43 18.65 5.00
C GLY A 80 -4.41 17.18 4.59
N VAL A 81 -3.41 16.42 5.05
CA VAL A 81 -3.39 14.96 4.89
C VAL A 81 -4.52 14.29 5.67
N ARG A 82 -4.85 14.77 6.88
CA ARG A 82 -6.02 14.25 7.62
C ARG A 82 -7.32 14.47 6.85
N ASN A 83 -7.49 15.62 6.19
CA ASN A 83 -8.67 15.87 5.35
C ASN A 83 -8.75 14.90 4.17
N VAL A 84 -7.64 14.65 3.49
CA VAL A 84 -7.54 13.61 2.43
C VAL A 84 -7.92 12.23 2.98
N ILE A 85 -7.43 11.86 4.15
CA ILE A 85 -7.74 10.57 4.77
C ILE A 85 -9.22 10.48 5.17
N ARG A 86 -9.83 11.57 5.67
CA ARG A 86 -11.28 11.62 5.96
C ARG A 86 -12.14 11.49 4.69
N GLU A 87 -11.71 12.13 3.59
CA GLU A 87 -12.34 11.97 2.27
C GLU A 87 -12.29 10.50 1.83
N LEU A 88 -11.10 9.89 1.87
CA LEU A 88 -10.90 8.49 1.53
C LEU A 88 -11.69 7.55 2.44
N HIS A 89 -11.76 7.84 3.75
CA HIS A 89 -12.51 7.06 4.73
C HIS A 89 -13.97 6.91 4.31
N GLY A 90 -14.61 8.01 3.91
CA GLY A 90 -15.99 8.00 3.42
C GLY A 90 -16.13 7.29 2.07
N GLN A 91 -15.14 7.44 1.18
CA GLN A 91 -15.18 6.83 -0.16
C GLN A 91 -15.04 5.31 -0.12
N VAL A 92 -14.14 4.77 0.70
CA VAL A 92 -13.93 3.31 0.83
C VAL A 92 -14.86 2.67 1.87
N GLY A 93 -15.92 3.36 2.29
CA GLY A 93 -16.92 2.79 3.19
C GLY A 93 -16.38 2.37 4.56
N THR A 94 -15.31 2.99 5.05
CA THR A 94 -14.71 2.58 6.33
C THR A 94 -15.71 2.79 7.47
N PHE A 95 -15.88 1.78 8.30
CA PHE A 95 -16.85 1.78 9.40
C PHE A 95 -16.18 1.46 10.73
N CYS A 96 -16.86 1.80 11.82
CA CYS A 96 -16.36 1.49 13.15
C CYS A 96 -16.71 0.07 13.56
N LEU A 97 -15.70 -0.68 14.00
CA LEU A 97 -15.83 -2.00 14.61
C LEU A 97 -14.95 -2.08 15.86
N PHE A 98 -15.58 -2.21 17.04
CA PHE A 98 -14.89 -2.26 18.34
C PHE A 98 -13.90 -1.10 18.59
N GLY A 99 -14.22 0.11 18.13
CA GLY A 99 -13.36 1.30 18.26
C GLY A 99 -12.25 1.42 17.20
N SER A 100 -12.10 0.41 16.35
CA SER A 100 -11.18 0.40 15.20
C SER A 100 -11.93 0.76 13.91
N GLY A 101 -11.23 1.41 12.98
CA GLY A 101 -11.74 1.65 11.62
C GLY A 101 -11.46 0.45 10.73
N ALA A 102 -12.52 -0.24 10.31
CA ALA A 102 -12.45 -1.40 9.42
C ALA A 102 -12.93 -1.01 8.02
N THR A 103 -12.28 -1.59 7.00
CA THR A 103 -12.60 -1.38 5.59
C THR A 103 -12.70 -2.75 4.93
N TRP A 104 -13.74 -3.01 4.17
CA TRP A 104 -13.84 -4.29 3.46
C TRP A 104 -13.00 -4.29 2.17
N PRO A 105 -12.44 -5.44 1.76
CA PRO A 105 -11.63 -5.52 0.55
C PRO A 105 -12.37 -5.11 -0.72
N TRP A 106 -13.69 -5.33 -0.79
CA TRP A 106 -14.51 -4.96 -1.96
C TRP A 106 -14.89 -3.48 -2.02
N GLU A 107 -14.69 -2.72 -0.93
CA GLU A 107 -14.90 -1.26 -0.89
C GLU A 107 -13.59 -0.48 -1.11
N MET A 108 -12.44 -1.13 -0.90
CA MET A 108 -11.12 -0.54 -1.23
C MET A 108 -11.00 -0.01 -2.68
N PRO A 109 -11.60 -0.62 -3.73
CA PRO A 109 -11.62 -0.04 -5.07
C PRO A 109 -12.33 1.32 -5.18
N ASP A 110 -13.24 1.64 -4.26
CA ASP A 110 -14.02 2.89 -4.30
C ASP A 110 -13.16 4.14 -4.02
N ALA A 111 -11.91 3.95 -3.58
CA ALA A 111 -10.88 4.99 -3.58
C ALA A 111 -10.62 5.61 -4.96
N VAL A 112 -11.10 4.99 -6.06
CA VAL A 112 -11.12 5.61 -7.39
C VAL A 112 -11.90 6.92 -7.41
N GLU A 113 -12.85 7.13 -6.49
CA GLU A 113 -13.57 8.41 -6.35
C GLU A 113 -12.59 9.56 -6.04
N TYR A 114 -11.57 9.32 -5.22
CA TYR A 114 -10.49 10.27 -4.97
C TYR A 114 -9.78 10.68 -6.27
N LEU A 115 -9.74 9.84 -7.29
CA LEU A 115 -9.04 10.17 -8.54
C LEU A 115 -9.91 10.97 -9.52
N ARG A 116 -11.25 10.94 -9.37
CA ARG A 116 -12.15 11.68 -10.25
C ARG A 116 -11.80 13.16 -10.22
N GLY A 117 -11.70 13.82 -11.38
CA GLY A 117 -11.40 15.25 -11.49
C GLY A 117 -10.01 15.68 -11.01
N ARG A 118 -9.10 14.72 -10.79
CA ARG A 118 -7.67 14.97 -10.56
C ARG A 118 -6.90 14.55 -11.82
N THR A 119 -5.68 14.06 -11.68
CA THR A 119 -4.93 13.51 -12.82
C THR A 119 -5.46 12.12 -13.18
N TYR A 120 -5.33 11.71 -14.45
CA TYR A 120 -5.86 10.44 -14.97
C TYR A 120 -5.10 9.19 -14.48
N THR A 121 -4.82 9.09 -13.18
CA THR A 121 -4.30 7.91 -12.51
C THR A 121 -5.34 6.81 -12.50
N ARG A 122 -4.89 5.59 -12.78
CA ARG A 122 -5.72 4.39 -12.70
C ARG A 122 -5.45 3.66 -11.39
N LEU A 123 -6.51 3.31 -10.68
CA LEU A 123 -6.47 2.41 -9.53
C LEU A 123 -6.97 1.03 -9.95
N VAL A 124 -6.31 -0.02 -9.48
CA VAL A 124 -6.77 -1.40 -9.60
C VAL A 124 -6.60 -2.08 -8.25
N ALA A 125 -7.61 -2.80 -7.80
CA ALA A 125 -7.55 -3.59 -6.57
C ALA A 125 -7.94 -5.04 -6.86
N HIS A 126 -7.17 -5.95 -6.29
CA HIS A 126 -7.35 -7.40 -6.39
C HIS A 126 -7.43 -7.99 -4.99
N TRP A 127 -8.36 -8.91 -4.76
CA TRP A 127 -8.50 -9.54 -3.46
C TRP A 127 -9.02 -10.98 -3.54
N ASN A 128 -8.90 -11.67 -2.41
CA ASN A 128 -9.64 -12.87 -2.08
C ASN A 128 -10.64 -12.53 -0.95
N SER A 129 -11.93 -12.73 -1.18
CA SER A 129 -13.01 -12.36 -0.23
C SER A 129 -13.08 -13.22 1.03
N PHE A 130 -12.26 -14.27 1.14
CA PHE A 130 -12.16 -15.15 2.30
C PHE A 130 -10.83 -15.00 3.06
N GLY A 131 -9.95 -14.10 2.61
CA GLY A 131 -8.67 -13.84 3.27
C GLY A 131 -7.57 -14.83 3.01
N TRP A 132 -7.75 -15.68 2.00
CA TRP A 132 -6.71 -16.61 1.63
C TRP A 132 -5.58 -15.88 0.92
N HIS A 133 -4.36 -16.20 1.33
CA HIS A 133 -3.19 -15.73 0.65
C HIS A 133 -3.09 -16.45 -0.69
N GLU A 134 -2.90 -15.69 -1.75
CA GLU A 134 -2.78 -16.24 -3.10
C GLU A 134 -1.52 -15.74 -3.78
N ASP A 135 -0.85 -16.66 -4.47
CA ASP A 135 0.34 -16.35 -5.26
C ASP A 135 0.10 -15.25 -6.29
N ARG A 136 -1.08 -15.19 -6.90
CA ARG A 136 -1.44 -14.13 -7.86
C ARG A 136 -1.48 -12.75 -7.18
N LEU A 137 -2.01 -12.66 -5.96
CA LEU A 137 -2.15 -11.39 -5.22
C LEU A 137 -0.78 -10.88 -4.78
N ARG A 138 0.07 -11.77 -4.25
CA ARG A 138 1.49 -11.46 -4.03
C ARG A 138 2.16 -10.98 -5.32
N ASN A 139 1.92 -11.66 -6.44
CA ASN A 139 2.56 -11.32 -7.70
C ASN A 139 2.15 -9.94 -8.22
N TYR A 140 0.89 -9.51 -8.03
CA TYR A 140 0.46 -8.14 -8.35
C TYR A 140 1.28 -7.10 -7.57
N ALA A 141 1.28 -7.19 -6.23
CA ALA A 141 2.04 -6.27 -5.37
C ALA A 141 3.54 -6.30 -5.69
N ARG A 142 4.12 -7.50 -5.87
CA ARG A 142 5.52 -7.68 -6.28
C ARG A 142 5.80 -7.00 -7.61
N ASN A 143 4.97 -7.21 -8.63
CA ASN A 143 5.19 -6.64 -9.95
C ASN A 143 5.07 -5.12 -9.94
N SER A 144 4.21 -4.54 -9.08
CA SER A 144 4.18 -3.09 -8.85
C SER A 144 5.52 -2.56 -8.39
N ILE A 145 6.12 -3.20 -7.37
CA ILE A 145 7.40 -2.78 -6.80
C ILE A 145 8.55 -3.07 -7.78
N ARG A 146 8.63 -4.31 -8.27
CA ARG A 146 9.74 -4.82 -9.08
C ARG A 146 9.78 -4.19 -10.47
N ASP A 147 8.66 -4.16 -11.16
CA ASP A 147 8.62 -3.84 -12.60
C ASP A 147 8.29 -2.36 -12.83
N ARG A 148 7.55 -1.72 -11.90
CA ARG A 148 7.10 -0.34 -12.05
C ARG A 148 7.68 0.62 -11.01
N GLY A 149 8.50 0.12 -10.09
CA GLY A 149 9.07 0.92 -9.00
C GLY A 149 7.99 1.63 -8.16
N THR A 150 6.77 1.09 -8.13
CA THR A 150 5.58 1.71 -7.51
C THR A 150 5.16 0.87 -6.30
N PRO A 151 4.96 1.47 -5.11
CA PRO A 151 4.46 0.74 -3.95
C PRO A 151 3.08 0.12 -4.23
N ALA A 152 2.66 -0.81 -3.38
CA ALA A 152 1.34 -1.43 -3.47
C ALA A 152 0.71 -1.52 -2.08
N VAL A 153 -0.60 -1.31 -1.99
CA VAL A 153 -1.34 -1.67 -0.77
C VAL A 153 -1.43 -3.19 -0.73
N ILE A 154 -1.11 -3.80 0.42
CA ILE A 154 -1.30 -5.25 0.62
C ILE A 154 -2.25 -5.49 1.80
N GLY A 155 -2.70 -6.72 1.98
CA GLY A 155 -3.47 -7.14 3.14
C GLY A 155 -2.64 -8.06 4.03
N THR A 156 -2.49 -7.73 5.30
CA THR A 156 -1.76 -8.54 6.29
C THR A 156 -2.68 -8.91 7.44
N GLY A 157 -2.88 -10.21 7.66
CA GLY A 157 -3.92 -10.73 8.56
C GLY A 157 -5.31 -10.44 7.99
N TRP A 158 -6.19 -11.46 7.92
CA TRP A 158 -7.50 -11.28 7.28
C TRP A 158 -8.32 -10.18 7.99
N LEU A 159 -8.69 -9.13 7.25
CA LEU A 159 -9.39 -7.92 7.74
C LEU A 159 -8.69 -7.19 8.90
N ASN A 160 -7.45 -7.53 9.19
CA ASN A 160 -6.72 -6.95 10.31
C ASN A 160 -6.07 -5.63 9.88
N HIS A 161 -5.34 -5.66 8.77
CA HIS A 161 -4.51 -4.52 8.41
C HIS A 161 -4.22 -4.39 6.90
N TYR A 162 -4.17 -3.14 6.43
CA TYR A 162 -3.73 -2.74 5.10
C TYR A 162 -2.49 -1.85 5.18
N PRO A 163 -1.26 -2.40 5.05
CA PRO A 163 -0.06 -1.59 4.93
C PRO A 163 0.31 -1.33 3.47
N VAL A 164 1.26 -0.42 3.24
CA VAL A 164 1.85 -0.16 1.91
C VAL A 164 3.19 -0.87 1.79
N ALA A 165 3.26 -1.88 0.93
CA ALA A 165 4.51 -2.55 0.57
C ALA A 165 5.31 -1.69 -0.42
N TYR A 166 6.57 -1.43 -0.09
CA TYR A 166 7.49 -0.67 -0.93
C TYR A 166 8.86 -1.34 -1.09
N GLY A 167 9.08 -2.48 -0.45
CA GLY A 167 10.20 -3.38 -0.72
C GLY A 167 9.70 -4.81 -0.95
N TYR A 168 10.41 -5.58 -1.76
CA TYR A 168 10.18 -7.02 -1.94
C TYR A 168 11.51 -7.75 -1.91
N ALA A 169 11.60 -8.82 -1.12
CA ALA A 169 12.77 -9.67 -1.02
C ALA A 169 12.39 -11.14 -1.26
N TRP A 170 13.27 -11.88 -1.91
CA TRP A 170 13.13 -13.33 -1.97
C TRP A 170 14.48 -14.03 -1.94
N GLN A 171 14.48 -15.26 -1.43
CA GLN A 171 15.60 -16.18 -1.55
C GLN A 171 15.09 -17.57 -1.91
N ARG A 172 15.97 -18.33 -2.57
CA ARG A 172 15.78 -19.75 -2.83
C ARG A 172 16.68 -20.56 -1.91
N ARG A 173 16.12 -21.59 -1.28
CA ARG A 173 16.83 -22.49 -0.39
C ARG A 173 16.45 -23.93 -0.64
N ILE A 174 17.41 -24.84 -0.49
CA ILE A 174 17.17 -26.27 -0.56
C ILE A 174 17.04 -26.77 0.88
N VAL A 175 15.94 -27.42 1.20
CA VAL A 175 15.65 -27.98 2.53
C VAL A 175 15.59 -29.49 2.39
N ARG A 176 16.43 -30.20 3.14
CA ARG A 176 16.33 -31.65 3.28
C ARG A 176 15.13 -31.96 4.18
N ARG A 177 14.12 -32.65 3.64
CA ARG A 177 13.03 -33.22 4.44
C ARG A 177 13.25 -34.71 4.61
N CYS A 178 12.89 -35.24 5.76
CA CYS A 178 12.95 -36.67 6.07
C CYS A 178 11.69 -37.08 6.82
N PHE A 179 11.03 -38.14 6.37
CA PHE A 179 9.98 -38.81 7.14
C PHE A 179 10.26 -40.32 7.19
N VAL A 180 9.90 -41.06 6.14
CA VAL A 180 10.35 -42.45 5.93
C VAL A 180 11.56 -42.51 5.00
N PHE A 181 11.60 -41.63 4.00
CA PHE A 181 12.73 -41.39 3.12
C PHE A 181 13.09 -39.91 3.18
N CYS A 182 14.28 -39.55 2.71
CA CYS A 182 14.72 -38.17 2.67
C CYS A 182 14.80 -37.66 1.23
N TRP A 183 14.35 -36.44 1.01
CA TRP A 183 14.44 -35.74 -0.27
C TRP A 183 14.81 -34.27 -0.06
N ASP A 184 15.38 -33.68 -1.10
CA ASP A 184 15.69 -32.26 -1.13
C ASP A 184 14.52 -31.52 -1.76
N GLU A 185 14.02 -30.50 -1.08
CA GLU A 185 12.92 -29.66 -1.54
C GLU A 185 13.41 -28.23 -1.74
N GLU A 186 13.10 -27.66 -2.90
CA GLU A 186 13.34 -26.25 -3.18
C GLU A 186 12.23 -25.40 -2.55
N VAL A 187 12.60 -24.56 -1.58
CA VAL A 187 11.71 -23.66 -0.86
C VAL A 187 12.08 -22.22 -1.16
N TYR A 188 11.05 -21.37 -1.25
CA TYR A 188 11.20 -19.94 -1.49
C TYR A 188 10.69 -19.15 -0.29
N ASP A 189 11.58 -18.37 0.32
CA ASP A 189 11.15 -17.38 1.30
C ASP A 189 10.93 -16.05 0.58
N ARG A 190 9.80 -15.40 0.81
CA ARG A 190 9.40 -14.18 0.11
C ARG A 190 8.83 -13.21 1.13
N TRP A 191 9.26 -11.96 1.08
CA TRP A 191 8.92 -10.94 2.07
C TRP A 191 8.63 -9.58 1.41
N PHE A 192 7.71 -8.82 2.00
CA PHE A 192 7.49 -7.41 1.67
C PHE A 192 8.01 -6.53 2.80
N TYR A 193 8.72 -5.44 2.48
CA TYR A 193 9.01 -4.39 3.46
C TYR A 193 7.89 -3.36 3.39
N VAL A 194 7.25 -3.10 4.52
CA VAL A 194 5.98 -2.38 4.57
C VAL A 194 6.03 -1.12 5.41
N ASN A 195 5.23 -0.14 5.01
CA ASN A 195 4.84 1.01 5.82
C ASN A 195 3.47 0.71 6.44
N GLN A 196 3.42 0.61 7.77
CA GLN A 196 2.20 0.23 8.50
C GLN A 196 1.15 1.36 8.58
N GLY A 197 1.48 2.57 8.12
CA GLY A 197 0.61 3.72 8.31
C GLY A 197 0.49 4.13 9.77
N TRP A 198 1.60 4.05 10.51
CA TRP A 198 1.74 4.49 11.91
C TRP A 198 2.85 5.54 12.09
N GLY A 199 3.02 6.44 11.11
CA GLY A 199 4.00 7.52 11.21
C GLY A 199 5.46 7.03 11.08
N GLY A 200 5.67 5.88 10.43
CA GLY A 200 6.99 5.25 10.27
C GLY A 200 7.36 4.26 11.37
N ALA A 201 6.59 4.19 12.46
CA ALA A 201 6.77 3.15 13.47
C ALA A 201 6.30 1.78 12.95
N GLY A 202 7.04 0.72 13.30
CA GLY A 202 6.66 -0.67 12.97
C GLY A 202 6.88 -1.09 11.51
N ASN A 203 7.56 -0.25 10.69
CA ASN A 203 7.94 -0.63 9.34
C ASN A 203 8.93 -1.80 9.38
N ASP A 204 8.57 -2.92 8.77
CA ASP A 204 9.37 -4.13 8.83
C ASP A 204 9.11 -5.05 7.63
N TRP A 205 9.89 -6.13 7.53
CA TRP A 205 9.65 -7.25 6.63
C TRP A 205 8.50 -8.11 7.16
N VAL A 206 7.48 -8.32 6.33
CA VAL A 206 6.39 -9.27 6.57
C VAL A 206 6.42 -10.35 5.48
N GLU A 207 5.95 -11.56 5.79
CA GLU A 207 5.87 -12.64 4.80
C GLU A 207 5.00 -12.20 3.61
N ALA A 208 5.43 -12.51 2.39
CA ALA A 208 4.80 -12.01 1.18
C ALA A 208 3.44 -12.67 0.84
N GLY A 209 2.89 -13.49 1.73
CA GLY A 209 1.51 -13.95 1.62
C GLY A 209 0.55 -12.78 1.84
N THR A 210 -0.34 -12.54 0.87
CA THR A 210 -1.32 -11.46 0.96
C THR A 210 -2.65 -11.89 0.35
N TRP A 211 -3.75 -11.40 0.93
CA TRP A 211 -5.12 -11.57 0.47
C TRP A 211 -5.67 -10.34 -0.27
N PHE A 212 -4.87 -9.27 -0.36
CA PHE A 212 -5.19 -8.03 -1.08
C PHE A 212 -3.97 -7.47 -1.81
N ALA A 213 -4.19 -6.87 -2.98
CA ALA A 213 -3.21 -6.09 -3.70
C ALA A 213 -3.89 -4.87 -4.36
N GLY A 214 -3.55 -3.68 -3.88
CA GLY A 214 -3.97 -2.39 -4.45
C GLY A 214 -2.83 -1.74 -5.21
N GLU A 215 -3.05 -1.47 -6.48
CA GLU A 215 -2.07 -0.93 -7.42
C GLU A 215 -2.57 0.40 -7.99
N ILE A 216 -1.63 1.30 -8.27
CA ILE A 216 -1.89 2.51 -9.04
C ILE A 216 -0.97 2.58 -10.25
N TYR A 217 -1.46 3.21 -11.31
CA TYR A 217 -0.76 3.44 -12.55
C TYR A 217 -0.92 4.90 -12.94
N PRO A 218 0.12 5.51 -13.52
CA PRO A 218 0.01 6.84 -14.06
C PRO A 218 -1.06 6.84 -15.12
#